data_AF-A0A0A1TC75-F1
#
_entry.id   AF-A0A0A1TC75-F1
#
_cell.length_a   1.000
_cell.length_b   1.000
_cell.length_c   1.000
_cell.angle_alpha   90.00
_cell.angle_beta   90.00
_cell.angle_gamma   90.00
#
_symmetry.space_group_name_H-M   'P 1'
#
loop_
_entity.id
_entity.type
_entity.pdbx_description
1 polymer ?
#
loop_
_entity_poly.entity_id
_entity_poly.type
_entity_poly.pdbx_seq_one_letter_code
_entity_poly.pdbx_strand_id
1 'polypeptide(L)'
;MNGMALSNGASVGGTAGNAKHDKVEQRWILHAVNGDKSATNSKFHLQSVSDKKYIAEGGKLTSDMGSAEKFTITYTPNGATHSLSVEVSSFVSVGKDGSVQWNASSGKFKIFSVSYQ
;
A
#
# COMPACT_ATOMS: atom_id res chain seq x y z
N MET A 1 -14.66 -13.55 6.95
CA MET A 1 -13.18 -13.54 7.09
C MET A 1 -12.67 -12.24 6.51
N ASN A 2 -11.89 -11.49 7.27
CA ASN A 2 -11.17 -10.34 6.73
C ASN A 2 -9.97 -10.92 5.98
N GLY A 3 -9.80 -10.56 4.71
CA GLY A 3 -8.69 -11.06 3.89
C GLY A 3 -7.32 -10.65 4.45
N MET A 4 -6.28 -10.87 3.65
CA MET A 4 -4.94 -10.37 3.98
C MET A 4 -4.83 -8.88 3.66
N ALA A 5 -4.08 -8.16 4.48
CA ALA A 5 -3.81 -6.74 4.33
C ALA A 5 -2.29 -6.48 4.33
N LEU A 6 -1.88 -5.45 3.60
CA LEU A 6 -0.49 -5.01 3.56
C LEU A 6 -0.05 -4.53 4.96
N SER A 7 1.05 -5.05 5.46
CA SER A 7 1.45 -4.97 6.86
C SER A 7 2.93 -4.64 6.98
N ASN A 8 3.25 -3.79 7.94
CA ASN A 8 4.61 -3.50 8.37
C ASN A 8 5.18 -4.67 9.20
N GLY A 9 6.48 -4.90 9.08
CA GLY A 9 7.21 -5.99 9.73
C GLY A 9 8.72 -5.79 9.56
N ALA A 10 9.52 -6.87 9.52
CA ALA A 10 10.93 -6.77 9.12
C ALA A 10 11.09 -6.28 7.67
N SER A 11 10.12 -6.65 6.83
CA SER A 11 9.81 -6.09 5.51
C SER A 11 8.30 -5.97 5.40
N VAL A 12 7.82 -5.33 4.35
CA VAL A 12 6.39 -5.31 4.05
C VAL A 12 5.93 -6.73 3.70
N GLY A 13 4.86 -7.17 4.36
CA GLY A 13 4.24 -8.48 4.18
C GLY A 13 2.72 -8.38 4.21
N GLY A 14 2.04 -9.52 4.13
CA GLY A 14 0.61 -9.63 4.34
C GLY A 14 0.29 -10.20 5.73
N THR A 15 -0.63 -9.58 6.46
CA THR A 15 -1.17 -10.14 7.70
C THR A 15 -2.69 -10.13 7.67
N ALA A 16 -3.33 -11.01 8.46
CA ALA A 16 -4.79 -11.10 8.50
C ALA A 16 -5.39 -9.79 9.02
N GLY A 17 -6.35 -9.21 8.30
CA GLY A 17 -7.09 -8.03 8.75
C GLY A 17 -7.97 -8.32 9.98
N ASN A 18 -8.41 -7.26 10.68
CA ASN A 18 -9.47 -7.36 11.67
C ASN A 18 -10.73 -6.61 11.23
N ALA A 19 -11.85 -6.82 11.94
CA ALA A 19 -13.15 -6.27 11.53
C ALA A 19 -13.20 -4.73 11.64
N LYS A 20 -12.32 -4.14 12.46
CA LYS A 20 -12.21 -2.69 12.64
C LYS A 20 -11.26 -2.04 11.63
N HIS A 21 -10.50 -2.82 10.86
CA HIS A 21 -9.45 -2.36 9.95
C HIS A 21 -8.44 -1.43 10.63
N ASP A 22 -8.13 -1.70 11.89
CA ASP A 22 -7.42 -0.76 12.78
C ASP A 22 -6.09 -1.32 13.33
N LYS A 23 -5.59 -2.44 12.85
CA LYS A 23 -4.27 -2.94 13.23
C LYS A 23 -3.17 -1.95 12.84
N VAL A 24 -2.38 -1.47 13.81
CA VAL A 24 -1.41 -0.37 13.59
C VAL A 24 -0.38 -0.71 12.53
N GLU A 25 0.03 -1.96 12.46
CA GLU A 25 0.96 -2.49 11.46
C GLU A 25 0.36 -2.51 10.05
N GLN A 26 -0.97 -2.48 9.89
CA GLN A 26 -1.66 -2.42 8.59
C GLN A 26 -2.03 -1.00 8.17
N ARG A 27 -1.66 0.02 8.96
CA ARG A 27 -1.99 1.41 8.68
C ARG A 27 -0.85 2.11 7.95
N TRP A 28 -1.20 2.78 6.86
CA TRP A 28 -0.29 3.51 6.00
C TRP A 28 -0.77 4.94 5.81
N ILE A 29 0.16 5.90 5.86
CA ILE A 29 -0.06 7.31 5.52
C ILE A 29 0.36 7.50 4.07
N LEU A 30 -0.52 8.10 3.27
CA LEU A 30 -0.24 8.44 1.88
C LEU A 30 0.35 9.85 1.82
N HIS A 31 1.60 9.95 1.39
CA HIS A 31 2.24 11.23 1.12
C HIS A 31 2.27 11.47 -0.38
N ALA A 32 1.57 12.51 -0.85
CA ALA A 32 1.58 12.88 -2.26
C ALA A 32 3.00 13.29 -2.70
N VAL A 33 3.45 12.78 -3.83
CA VAL A 33 4.71 13.19 -4.44
C VAL A 33 4.48 14.53 -5.13
N ASN A 34 5.14 15.58 -4.64
CA ASN A 34 5.03 16.92 -5.21
C ASN A 34 5.39 16.94 -6.71
N GLY A 35 4.56 17.59 -7.53
CA GLY A 35 4.79 17.80 -8.96
C GLY A 35 3.77 17.12 -9.87
N ASP A 36 3.10 16.06 -9.41
CA ASP A 36 2.04 15.38 -10.17
C ASP A 36 0.67 16.01 -9.84
N LYS A 37 0.28 17.05 -10.58
CA LYS A 37 -1.02 17.75 -10.41
C LYS A 37 -2.19 17.05 -11.12
N SER A 38 -1.96 15.90 -11.74
CA SER A 38 -3.02 15.15 -12.41
C SER A 38 -3.71 14.20 -11.43
N ALA A 39 -5.03 14.30 -11.34
CA ALA A 39 -5.87 13.38 -10.57
C ALA A 39 -5.74 11.91 -11.05
N THR A 40 -5.25 11.68 -12.27
CA THR A 40 -5.14 10.33 -12.86
C THR A 40 -3.75 9.70 -12.72
N ASN A 41 -2.72 10.48 -12.38
CA ASN A 41 -1.32 10.04 -12.28
C ASN A 41 -0.67 10.42 -10.96
N SER A 42 -1.46 10.79 -9.95
CA SER A 42 -0.93 11.15 -8.64
C SER A 42 -0.13 9.98 -8.06
N LYS A 43 1.14 10.24 -7.74
CA LYS A 43 2.03 9.28 -7.09
C LYS A 43 2.07 9.52 -5.59
N PHE A 44 2.21 8.44 -4.84
CA PHE A 44 2.23 8.46 -3.38
C PHE A 44 3.41 7.67 -2.83
N HIS A 45 4.03 8.19 -1.77
CA HIS A 45 4.81 7.38 -0.85
C HIS A 45 3.90 6.83 0.24
N LEU A 46 4.08 5.56 0.61
CA LEU A 46 3.34 4.91 1.68
C LEU A 46 4.23 4.83 2.92
N GLN A 47 3.86 5.53 3.99
CA GLN A 47 4.57 5.52 5.26
C GLN A 47 3.83 4.68 6.30
N SER A 48 4.52 3.72 6.92
CA SER A 48 4.00 2.93 8.02
C SER A 48 3.74 3.82 9.23
N VAL A 49 2.55 3.67 9.82
CA VAL A 49 2.18 4.40 11.04
C VAL A 49 3.00 3.93 12.24
N SER A 50 3.33 2.63 12.26
CA SER A 50 3.96 1.95 13.40
C SER A 50 5.41 2.38 13.67
N ASP A 51 6.20 2.63 12.62
CA ASP A 51 7.64 2.94 12.74
C ASP A 51 8.09 4.13 11.88
N LYS A 52 7.15 4.80 11.20
CA LYS A 52 7.39 5.98 10.35
C LYS A 52 8.29 5.72 9.13
N LYS A 53 8.55 4.47 8.78
CA LYS A 53 9.31 4.11 7.58
C LYS A 53 8.42 4.07 6.35
N TYR A 54 8.99 4.36 5.20
CA TYR A 54 8.37 4.26 3.90
C TYR A 54 8.61 2.89 3.27
N ILE A 55 7.68 2.45 2.44
CA ILE A 55 7.89 1.31 1.55
C ILE A 55 8.90 1.72 0.47
N ALA A 56 9.98 0.95 0.34
CA ALA A 56 10.98 1.04 -0.72
C ALA A 56 10.86 -0.18 -1.67
N GLU A 57 11.72 -0.21 -2.68
CA GLU A 57 11.76 -1.26 -3.71
C GLU A 57 11.71 -2.67 -3.09
N GLY A 58 10.87 -3.53 -3.68
CA GLY A 58 10.72 -4.93 -3.27
C GLY A 58 10.12 -5.12 -1.89
N GLY A 59 9.46 -4.11 -1.32
CA GLY A 59 8.84 -4.18 0.00
C GLY A 59 9.81 -4.00 1.16
N LYS A 60 11.01 -3.49 0.89
CA LYS A 60 11.91 -3.04 1.95
C LYS A 60 11.31 -1.80 2.64
N LEU A 61 11.85 -1.48 3.80
CA LEU A 61 11.45 -0.31 4.58
C LEU A 61 12.63 0.64 4.72
N THR A 62 12.39 1.93 4.51
CA THR A 62 13.40 2.98 4.59
C THR A 62 12.91 4.17 5.41
N SER A 63 13.80 4.82 6.14
CA SER A 63 13.51 6.13 6.76
C SER A 63 13.75 7.30 5.81
N ASP A 64 14.45 7.06 4.70
CA ASP A 64 14.73 8.07 3.67
C ASP A 64 13.62 8.07 2.61
N MET A 65 12.87 9.17 2.57
CA MET A 65 11.81 9.39 1.58
C MET A 65 12.34 9.48 0.14
N GLY A 66 13.60 9.90 -0.07
CA GLY A 66 14.21 9.93 -1.41
C GLY A 66 14.38 8.53 -2.02
N SER A 67 14.54 7.52 -1.16
CA SER A 67 14.63 6.10 -1.50
C SER A 67 13.27 5.38 -1.44
N ALA A 68 12.18 6.09 -1.17
CA ALA A 68 10.85 5.51 -1.07
C ALA A 68 10.25 5.23 -2.44
N GLU A 69 9.54 4.12 -2.54
CA GLU A 69 8.84 3.71 -3.74
C GLU A 69 7.67 4.66 -4.04
N LYS A 70 7.38 4.86 -5.32
CA LYS A 70 6.31 5.76 -5.77
C LYS A 70 5.16 4.95 -6.33
N PHE A 71 4.06 4.92 -5.60
CA PHE A 71 2.89 4.14 -5.98
C PHE A 71 1.86 4.98 -6.71
N THR A 72 1.26 4.42 -7.74
CA THR A 72 0.01 4.90 -8.32
C THR A 72 -1.15 4.11 -7.70
N ILE A 73 -2.19 4.81 -7.26
CA ILE A 73 -3.41 4.20 -6.71
C ILE A 73 -4.56 4.46 -7.67
N THR A 74 -5.11 3.41 -8.27
CA THR A 74 -6.19 3.53 -9.25
C THR A 74 -7.46 2.92 -8.71
N TYR A 75 -8.55 3.69 -8.70
CA TYR A 75 -9.87 3.19 -8.34
C TYR A 75 -10.52 2.48 -9.54
N THR A 76 -10.98 1.25 -9.31
CA THR A 76 -11.81 0.47 -10.25
C THR A 76 -13.25 0.45 -9.74
N PRO A 77 -14.21 1.09 -10.42
CA PRO A 77 -15.60 1.15 -9.99
C PRO A 77 -16.26 -0.23 -9.90
N ASN A 78 -15.93 -1.12 -10.84
CA ASN A 78 -16.47 -2.48 -10.85
C ASN A 78 -15.89 -3.30 -9.68
N GLY A 79 -16.70 -3.45 -8.62
CA GLY A 79 -16.31 -4.08 -7.37
C GLY A 79 -15.76 -3.12 -6.31
N ALA A 80 -15.73 -1.81 -6.58
CA ALA A 80 -15.25 -0.77 -5.68
C ALA A 80 -13.89 -1.11 -5.04
N THR A 81 -12.90 -1.41 -5.87
CA THR A 81 -11.55 -1.81 -5.46
C THR A 81 -10.51 -0.82 -5.93
N HIS A 82 -9.35 -0.82 -5.30
CA HIS A 82 -8.19 -0.05 -5.72
C HIS A 82 -7.09 -1.00 -6.19
N SER A 83 -6.30 -0.59 -7.17
CA SER A 83 -5.00 -1.20 -7.45
C SER A 83 -3.90 -0.31 -6.91
N LEU A 84 -2.81 -0.94 -6.51
CA LEU A 84 -1.57 -0.27 -6.12
C LEU A 84 -0.50 -0.73 -7.11
N SER A 85 0.12 0.19 -7.83
CA SER A 85 1.14 -0.15 -8.84
C SER A 85 2.38 0.71 -8.70
N VAL A 86 3.54 0.11 -8.97
CA VAL A 86 4.84 0.79 -8.98
C VAL A 86 5.11 1.39 -10.37
N GLU A 87 4.64 0.69 -11.41
CA GLU A 87 4.70 1.11 -12.81
C GLU A 87 3.37 0.75 -13.52
N VAL A 88 3.24 1.09 -14.80
CA VAL A 88 1.98 0.93 -15.59
C VAL A 88 1.45 -0.51 -15.57
N SER A 89 2.32 -1.52 -15.45
CA SER A 89 1.95 -2.95 -15.50
C SER A 89 2.50 -3.78 -14.35
N SER A 90 3.00 -3.14 -13.29
CA SER A 90 3.63 -3.80 -12.13
C SER A 90 2.80 -3.50 -10.88
N PHE A 91 1.91 -4.43 -10.53
CA PHE A 91 0.98 -4.29 -9.41
C PHE A 91 1.50 -4.96 -8.14
N VAL A 92 1.10 -4.41 -7.00
CA VAL A 92 1.26 -5.06 -5.70
C VAL A 92 0.10 -6.04 -5.49
N SER A 93 0.40 -7.28 -5.12
CA SER A 93 -0.61 -8.27 -4.74
C SER A 93 -0.27 -8.91 -3.39
N VAL A 94 -1.30 -9.34 -2.65
CA VAL A 94 -1.13 -10.05 -1.38
C VAL A 94 -1.80 -11.42 -1.49
N GLY A 95 -0.99 -12.47 -1.35
CA GLY A 95 -1.43 -13.86 -1.36
C GLY A 95 -2.24 -14.23 -0.10
N LYS A 96 -2.97 -15.34 -0.17
CA LYS A 96 -3.73 -15.87 0.98
C LYS A 96 -2.83 -16.30 2.15
N ASP A 97 -1.58 -16.62 1.85
CA ASP A 97 -0.52 -16.97 2.79
C ASP A 97 0.20 -15.73 3.36
N GLY A 98 -0.14 -14.53 2.91
CA GLY A 98 0.51 -13.29 3.31
C GLY A 98 1.78 -12.95 2.52
N SER A 99 2.11 -13.73 1.48
CA SER A 99 3.15 -13.35 0.53
C SER A 99 2.77 -12.06 -0.20
N VAL A 100 3.74 -11.18 -0.44
CA VAL A 100 3.54 -9.95 -1.21
C VAL A 100 4.34 -10.03 -2.50
N GLN A 101 3.67 -9.82 -3.63
CA GLN A 101 4.32 -9.70 -4.93
C GLN A 101 4.30 -8.23 -5.35
N TRP A 102 5.44 -7.70 -5.80
CA TRP A 102 5.62 -6.29 -6.16
C TRP A 102 5.50 -6.02 -7.67
N ASN A 103 5.50 -7.10 -8.46
CA ASN A 103 5.46 -7.11 -9.92
C ASN A 103 4.38 -8.05 -10.45
N ALA A 104 3.25 -8.14 -9.75
CA ALA A 104 2.12 -8.96 -10.18
C ALA A 104 1.45 -8.35 -11.42
N SER A 105 0.83 -9.20 -12.25
CA SER A 105 0.03 -8.77 -13.39
C SER A 105 -1.29 -8.10 -12.99
N SER A 106 -1.73 -8.30 -11.74
CA SER A 106 -2.89 -7.61 -11.16
C SER A 106 -2.82 -7.63 -9.64
N GLY A 107 -3.49 -6.66 -9.01
CA GLY A 107 -3.60 -6.57 -7.57
C GLY A 107 -4.80 -5.70 -7.19
N LYS A 108 -5.64 -6.19 -6.28
CA LYS A 108 -6.85 -5.49 -5.85
C LYS A 108 -6.89 -5.39 -4.34
N PHE A 109 -7.16 -4.18 -3.87
CA PHE A 109 -7.25 -3.83 -2.47
C PHE A 109 -8.61 -3.20 -2.17
N LYS A 110 -9.07 -3.43 -0.94
CA LYS A 110 -10.03 -2.56 -0.27
C LYS A 110 -9.21 -1.62 0.60
N ILE A 111 -9.43 -0.32 0.43
CA ILE A 111 -8.77 0.72 1.23
C ILE A 111 -9.82 1.29 2.18
N PHE A 112 -9.47 1.38 3.45
CA PHE A 112 -10.32 1.93 4.50
C PHE A 112 -9.64 3.15 5.09
N SER A 113 -10.38 4.24 5.24
CA SER A 113 -9.90 5.41 5.98
C SER A 113 -10.03 5.15 7.48
N VAL A 114 -9.02 5.51 8.25
CA VAL A 114 -9.02 5.45 9.71
C VAL A 114 -8.78 6.85 10.25
N SER A 115 -9.58 7.25 11.23
CA SER A 115 -9.39 8.51 11.95
C SER A 115 -8.55 8.27 13.20
N TYR A 116 -7.61 9.18 13.48
CA TYR A 116 -6.93 9.24 14.77
C TYR A 116 -7.78 10.06 15.73
N GLN A 117 -8.03 9.53 16.91
CA GLN A 117 -8.57 10.30 18.04
C GLN A 117 -7.43 10.83 18.89
#